data_AF-A0A9D2AJI2-F1
#
_entry.id   AF-A0A9D2AJI2-F1
#
_cell.length_a   1.000
_cell.length_b   1.000
_cell.length_c   1.000
_cell.angle_alpha   90.00
_cell.angle_beta   90.00
_cell.angle_gamma   90.00
#
_symmetry.space_group_name_H-M   'P 1'
#
loop_
_entity.id
_entity.type
_entity.pdbx_description
1 polymer ?
#
loop_
_entity_poly.entity_id
_entity_poly.type
_entity_poly.pdbx_seq_one_letter_code
_entity_poly.pdbx_strand_id
1 'polypeptide(L)' 'MLPCQSSCPSFCPGCHKTCAQWKQFQQAQRETREAKKQYLRFYQALCGQVTRQYRAMQVRRPAW' A
#
# COMPACT_ATOMS: atom_id res chain seq x y z
N MET A 1 -6.06 -1.53 -16.42
CA MET A 1 -5.10 -1.16 -17.48
C MET A 1 -3.89 -2.07 -17.36
N LEU A 2 -3.54 -2.84 -18.40
CA LEU A 2 -2.33 -3.68 -18.45
C LEU A 2 -1.18 -2.82 -19.02
N PRO A 3 -0.21 -2.39 -18.20
CA PRO A 3 0.90 -1.57 -18.66
C PRO A 3 1.72 -2.24 -19.76
N CYS A 4 1.68 -3.58 -19.89
CA CYS A 4 2.38 -4.28 -20.97
C CYS A 4 1.89 -3.89 -22.37
N GLN A 5 0.64 -3.43 -22.52
CA GLN A 5 0.12 -2.95 -23.80
C GLN A 5 0.80 -1.65 -24.25
N SER A 6 1.22 -0.81 -23.31
CA SER A 6 1.83 0.50 -23.58
C SER A 6 3.37 0.49 -23.48
N SER A 7 3.96 -0.50 -22.81
CA SER A 7 5.39 -0.49 -22.45
C SER A 7 6.20 -1.67 -23.01
N CYS A 8 5.58 -2.71 -23.57
CA CYS A 8 6.29 -3.87 -24.10
C CYS A 8 6.52 -3.73 -25.62
N PRO A 9 7.77 -3.72 -26.11
CA PRO A 9 8.07 -3.64 -27.55
C PRO A 9 7.54 -4.85 -28.34
N SER A 10 7.46 -6.02 -27.69
CA SER A 10 7.00 -7.29 -28.27
C SER A 10 5.60 -7.65 -27.79
N PHE A 11 4.73 -6.65 -27.58
CA PHE A 11 3.38 -6.89 -27.10
C PHE A 11 2.58 -7.78 -28.07
N CYS A 12 2.02 -8.86 -27.53
CA CYS A 12 0.99 -9.65 -28.19
C CYS A 12 -0.20 -9.86 -27.24
N PRO A 13 -1.43 -10.08 -27.75
CA PRO A 13 -2.57 -10.39 -26.91
C PRO A 13 -2.26 -11.59 -25.99
N GLY A 14 -2.28 -11.35 -24.67
CA GLY A 14 -1.93 -12.37 -23.67
C GLY A 14 -0.47 -12.41 -23.21
N CYS A 15 0.42 -11.54 -23.72
CA CYS A 15 1.85 -11.57 -23.38
C CYS A 15 2.14 -11.34 -21.88
N HIS A 16 1.26 -10.64 -21.15
CA HIS A 16 1.42 -10.37 -19.71
C HIS A 16 1.53 -11.65 -18.84
N LYS A 17 1.18 -12.82 -19.36
CA LYS A 17 1.33 -14.09 -18.62
C LYS A 17 2.76 -14.61 -18.63
N THR A 18 3.52 -14.31 -19.69
CA THR A 18 4.87 -14.86 -19.93
C THR A 18 5.94 -13.78 -20.12
N CYS A 19 5.55 -12.50 -20.19
CA CYS A 19 6.46 -11.38 -20.42
C CYS A 19 7.41 -11.16 -19.24
N ALA A 20 8.72 -11.26 -19.52
CA ALA A 20 9.78 -11.04 -18.53
C ALA A 20 9.79 -9.59 -17.98
N GLN A 21 9.62 -8.59 -18.85
CA GLN A 21 9.53 -7.18 -18.44
C GLN A 21 8.35 -6.93 -17.50
N TRP A 22 7.21 -7.57 -17.78
CA TRP A 22 6.03 -7.46 -16.93
C TRP A 22 6.27 -8.06 -15.54
N LYS A 23 6.94 -9.21 -15.47
CA LYS A 23 7.33 -9.83 -14.19
C LYS A 23 8.26 -8.92 -13.38
N GLN A 24 9.26 -8.32 -14.02
CA GLN A 24 10.18 -7.37 -13.38
C GLN A 24 9.45 -6.11 -12.88
N PHE A 25 8.57 -5.55 -13.70
CA PHE A 25 7.76 -4.39 -13.31
C PHE A 25 6.86 -4.70 -12.10
N GLN A 26 6.19 -5.87 -12.11
CA GLN A 26 5.40 -6.31 -10.97
C GLN A 26 6.23 -6.47 -9.70
N GLN A 27 7.48 -6.94 -9.81
CA GLN A 27 8.38 -7.09 -8.68
C GLN A 27 8.77 -5.73 -8.10
N ALA A 28 9.21 -4.78 -8.93
CA ALA A 28 9.51 -3.41 -8.49
C ALA A 28 8.28 -2.74 -7.84
N GLN A 29 7.08 -2.96 -8.39
CA GLN A 29 5.84 -2.48 -7.78
C GLN A 29 5.53 -3.15 -6.44
N ARG A 30 5.85 -4.44 -6.27
CA ARG A 30 5.67 -5.13 -4.99
C ARG A 30 6.57 -4.54 -3.92
N GLU A 31 7.84 -4.32 -4.23
CA GLU A 31 8.81 -3.70 -3.32
C GLU A 31 8.36 -2.31 -2.89
N THR A 32 7.95 -1.48 -3.85
CA THR A 32 7.42 -0.13 -3.57
C THR A 32 6.17 -0.18 -2.68
N ARG A 33 5.25 -1.12 -2.95
CA ARG A 33 4.03 -1.28 -2.14
C ARG A 33 4.33 -1.77 -0.73
N GLU A 34 5.29 -2.67 -0.58
CA GLU A 34 5.67 -3.19 0.74
C GLU A 34 6.30 -2.09 1.59
N ALA A 35 7.19 -1.28 1.03
CA ALA A 35 7.76 -0.11 1.73
C ALA A 35 6.67 0.88 2.17
N LYS A 36 5.73 1.23 1.29
CA LYS A 36 4.59 2.10 1.63
C LYS A 36 3.72 1.49 2.73
N LYS A 37 3.47 0.18 2.67
CA LYS A 37 2.66 -0.54 3.66
C LYS A 37 3.32 -0.54 5.03
N GLN A 38 4.64 -0.75 5.10
CA GLN A 38 5.39 -0.68 6.35
C GLN A 38 5.32 0.72 6.97
N TYR A 39 5.51 1.77 6.16
CA TYR A 39 5.34 3.15 6.59
C TYR A 39 3.95 3.39 7.19
N LEU A 40 2.89 3.03 6.46
CA LEU A 40 1.52 3.22 6.93
C LEU A 40 1.22 2.45 8.22
N ARG A 41 1.71 1.21 8.34
CA ARG A 41 1.54 0.41 9.57
C ARG A 41 2.14 1.08 10.79
N PHE A 42 3.36 1.60 10.67
CA PHE A 42 4.04 2.29 11.77
C PHE A 42 3.24 3.50 12.24
N TYR A 43 2.88 4.40 11.32
CA TYR A 43 2.15 5.62 11.67
C TYR A 43 0.72 5.35 12.14
N GLN A 44 0.06 4.34 11.59
CA GLN A 44 -1.28 3.93 12.04
C GLN A 44 -1.25 3.46 13.50
N ALA A 45 -0.22 2.69 13.90
CA ALA A 45 -0.04 2.27 15.28
C ALA A 45 0.24 3.46 16.21
N LEU A 46 1.16 4.35 15.81
CA LEU A 46 1.53 5.55 16.57
C LEU A 46 0.34 6.48 16.78
N CYS A 47 -0.34 6.88 15.70
CA CYS A 47 -1.51 7.76 15.76
C CYS A 47 -2.65 7.11 16.57
N GLY A 48 -2.84 5.80 16.44
CA GLY A 48 -3.80 5.05 17.23
C GLY A 48 -3.48 5.09 18.73
N GLN A 49 -2.21 4.94 19.11
CA GLN A 49 -1.76 5.04 20.50
C GLN A 49 -1.99 6.43 21.07
N VAL A 50 -1.55 7.47 20.35
CA VAL A 50 -1.73 8.88 20.76
C VAL A 50 -3.21 9.21 20.94
N THR A 51 -4.06 8.77 20.00
CA THR A 51 -5.51 8.96 20.10
C THR A 51 -6.09 8.31 21.36
N ARG A 52 -5.66 7.08 21.70
CA ARG A 52 -6.11 6.40 22.92
C ARG A 52 -5.68 7.15 24.18
N GLN A 53 -4.44 7.65 24.21
CA GLN A 53 -3.94 8.46 25.32
C GLN A 53 -4.79 9.72 25.52
N TYR A 54 -5.05 10.49 24.45
CA TYR A 54 -5.89 11.68 24.55
C TYR A 54 -7.31 11.36 25.00
N ARG A 55 -7.92 10.30 24.47
CA ARG A 55 -9.26 9.85 24.89
C ARG A 55 -9.30 9.43 26.36
N ALA A 56 -8.23 8.83 26.89
CA ALA A 56 -8.15 8.46 28.30
C ALA A 56 -8.05 9.69 29.22
N MET A 57 -7.39 10.76 28.76
CA MET A 57 -7.27 12.03 29.49
C MET A 57 -8.53 12.91 29.40
N GLN A 58 -9.47 12.61 28.51
CA GLN A 58 -10.70 13.38 28.39
C GLN A 58 -11.56 13.24 29.65
N VAL A 59 -11.98 14.38 30.21
CA VAL A 59 -12.95 14.43 31.30
C VAL A 59 -14.26 13.84 30.81
N ARG A 60 -14.67 12.72 31.39
CA ARG A 60 -15.99 12.14 31.15
C ARG A 60 -17.01 12.97 31.93
N ARG A 61 -17.92 13.64 31.23
CA ARG A 61 -19.09 14.23 31.89
C ARG A 61 -19.97 13.08 32.40
N PRO A 62 -20.38 13.09 33.68
CA PRO A 62 -21.41 12.17 34.14
C PRO A 62 -22.65 12.37 33.28
N ALA A 63 -23.19 11.29 32.73
CA ALA A 63 -24.54 11.31 32.17
C ALA A 63 -25.48 11.32 33.38
N TRP A 64 -26.17 12.44 33.57
CA TRP A 64 -27.27 12.57 34.53
C TRP A 64 -28.54 12.04 33.88
#